data_AF-A0AAD8JIK6-F1
#
_entry.id   AF-A0AAD8JIK6-F1
#
_cell.length_a   1.000
_cell.length_b   1.000
_cell.length_c   1.000
_cell.angle_alpha   90.00
_cell.angle_beta   90.00
_cell.angle_gamma   90.00
#
_symmetry.space_group_name_H-M   'P 1'
#
loop_
_entity.id
_entity.type
_entity.pdbx_description
1 polymer ?
#
loop_
_entity_poly.entity_id
_entity_poly.type
_entity_poly.pdbx_seq_one_letter_code
_entity_poly.pdbx_strand_id
1 'polypeptide(L)'
;MQKFVELQNLQKPLKIASAFAVEHVKGFLYIEAYKKCDVYEACNGIFSTYPRDINNLRFYCGKTLGVSGASCFEEQLKEEPTCPTLYATEEQNQPGDGSERRFVEFEKAQADTVQLDAEKFSRYFFNCNIFTIPGRTFPVEILYTKQPESDYLDAAIITVLQIHLAEPAGDILLFLTGQEEIDHACQCLYKRIKGLGKDAPELIPLPVYSALPSEMQSRIFEPAPPGKRKVVVATNIAEASLTIDGIYYVIDPGFAKQNVYNPTQGLDSLVITPISQASAKQRAGRAGRTGPGKCYRLYTESAFHNEMPPTSIPEIQRINLGVTTLSMKAMGINDLLSFDFMDPASPQALISAMEQLYSLGALDEEGLVTKLGRKMAEFPLDPPLSKMLLGCSDEVLTIIAMITTGNIFYRPREKQAQADEKRAKYFQPEGDHLTLLSVYEAWKAKNFSGLMRILSSPDL
;
A
#
# COMPACT_ATOMS: atom_id res chain seq x y z
N MET A 1 -1.99 19.54 37.93
CA MET A 1 -0.54 19.27 37.99
C MET A 1 -0.17 18.15 38.96
N GLN A 2 -0.60 18.14 40.23
CA GLN A 2 -0.30 17.02 41.16
C GLN A 2 -0.85 15.65 40.70
N LYS A 3 -2.05 15.59 40.09
CA LYS A 3 -2.58 14.36 39.46
C LYS A 3 -1.82 13.90 38.19
N PHE A 4 -1.02 14.77 37.57
CA PHE A 4 -0.22 14.43 36.38
C PHE A 4 1.10 13.75 36.78
N VAL A 5 1.63 14.09 37.96
CA VAL A 5 2.80 13.44 38.57
C VAL A 5 2.45 12.05 39.12
N GLU A 6 1.22 11.83 39.61
CA GLU A 6 0.76 10.49 40.03
C GLU A 6 0.57 9.52 38.85
N LEU A 7 0.16 10.02 37.66
CA LEU A 7 0.01 9.20 36.46
C LEU A 7 1.36 8.75 35.85
N GLN A 8 2.43 9.53 36.02
CA GLN A 8 3.79 9.11 35.64
C GLN A 8 4.38 8.03 36.58
N ASN A 9 3.89 7.91 37.81
CA ASN A 9 4.35 6.91 38.78
C ASN A 9 3.67 5.54 38.65
N LEU A 10 2.66 5.40 37.79
CA LEU A 10 2.16 4.10 37.38
C LEU A 10 3.10 3.53 36.32
N GLN A 11 4.06 2.69 36.73
CA GLN A 11 4.88 1.83 35.87
C GLN A 11 4.02 0.80 35.10
N LYS A 12 3.11 1.26 34.25
CA LYS A 12 2.38 0.40 33.32
C LYS A 12 2.56 0.97 31.92
N PRO A 13 3.13 0.19 30.98
CA PRO A 13 3.30 0.68 29.62
C PRO A 13 1.92 0.97 29.04
N LEU A 14 1.69 2.23 28.73
CA LEU A 14 0.59 2.67 27.90
C LEU A 14 0.88 2.12 26.49
N LYS A 15 0.46 0.88 26.21
CA LYS A 15 0.42 0.37 24.84
C LYS A 15 -0.69 1.13 24.12
N ILE A 16 -0.30 2.12 23.34
CA ILE A 16 -1.14 2.74 22.32
C ILE A 16 -1.09 1.78 21.13
N ALA A 17 -2.24 1.18 20.81
CA ALA A 17 -2.39 0.43 19.58
C ALA A 17 -2.50 1.44 18.45
N SER A 18 -1.40 1.73 17.76
CA SER A 18 -1.48 2.14 16.36
C SER A 18 -1.35 0.89 15.52
N ALA A 19 -2.47 0.31 15.12
CA ALA A 19 -2.46 -0.66 14.04
C ALA A 19 -2.17 0.12 12.74
N PHE A 20 -1.01 -0.13 12.16
CA PHE A 20 -0.79 0.21 10.75
C PHE A 20 -1.53 -0.88 9.96
N ALA A 21 -2.72 -0.57 9.47
CA ALA A 21 -3.22 -1.30 8.31
C ALA A 21 -2.36 -0.89 7.12
N VAL A 22 -2.10 -1.84 6.23
CA VAL A 22 -1.54 -1.58 4.91
C VAL A 22 -2.69 -1.87 3.98
N GLU A 23 -2.97 -0.91 3.09
CA GLU A 23 -3.90 -1.08 1.97
C GLU A 23 -3.86 -2.53 1.44
N HIS A 24 -5.04 -3.13 1.33
CA HIS A 24 -5.37 -4.30 0.50
C HIS A 24 -5.39 -5.69 1.14
N VAL A 25 -6.46 -6.02 1.87
CA VAL A 25 -6.78 -7.40 2.25
C VAL A 25 -8.29 -7.62 2.21
N LYS A 26 -8.76 -8.63 1.46
CA LYS A 26 -10.08 -9.24 1.68
C LYS A 26 -9.89 -10.55 2.43
N GLY A 27 -10.08 -10.50 3.74
CA GLY A 27 -10.04 -11.62 4.67
C GLY A 27 -10.02 -11.10 6.11
N PHE A 28 -11.04 -11.44 6.90
CA PHE A 28 -11.30 -10.83 8.20
C PHE A 28 -10.57 -11.54 9.34
N LEU A 29 -9.87 -10.79 10.19
CA LEU A 29 -9.25 -11.30 11.43
C LEU A 29 -9.75 -10.49 12.62
N TYR A 30 -10.54 -11.13 13.49
CA TYR A 30 -11.14 -10.50 14.67
C TYR A 30 -10.21 -10.65 15.88
N ILE A 31 -9.75 -9.52 16.45
CA ILE A 31 -8.91 -9.49 17.66
C ILE A 31 -9.68 -8.74 18.76
N GLU A 32 -10.00 -9.44 19.86
CA GLU A 32 -10.64 -8.84 21.04
C GLU A 32 -9.58 -8.55 22.11
N ALA A 33 -9.30 -7.28 22.38
CA ALA A 33 -8.33 -6.84 23.38
C ALA A 33 -9.04 -6.09 24.51
N TYR A 34 -8.96 -6.59 25.74
CA TYR A 34 -9.57 -5.96 26.91
C TYR A 34 -8.57 -5.00 27.59
N LYS A 35 -9.01 -3.77 27.90
CA LYS A 35 -8.29 -2.84 28.80
C LYS A 35 -9.25 -2.28 29.85
N LYS A 36 -8.83 -2.27 31.13
CA LYS A 36 -9.59 -1.75 32.29
C LYS A 36 -9.57 -0.20 32.30
N CYS A 37 -10.71 0.39 32.67
CA CYS A 37 -11.17 1.81 32.73
C CYS A 37 -10.14 2.88 33.20
N ASP A 38 -10.22 4.20 32.92
CA ASP A 38 -11.30 5.18 33.17
C ASP A 38 -11.17 6.50 32.35
N VAL A 39 -12.26 7.28 32.33
CA VAL A 39 -12.43 8.76 32.11
C VAL A 39 -13.27 9.17 30.89
N TYR A 40 -14.50 9.61 31.19
CA TYR A 40 -15.47 10.28 30.31
C TYR A 40 -15.52 11.76 30.70
N GLU A 41 -15.35 12.67 29.73
CA GLU A 41 -16.02 13.99 29.62
C GLU A 41 -15.34 14.82 28.50
N ALA A 42 -15.97 14.86 27.32
CA ALA A 42 -16.00 16.00 26.38
C ALA A 42 -16.47 15.53 24.99
N CYS A 43 -17.78 15.35 24.82
CA CYS A 43 -18.40 15.29 23.49
C CYS A 43 -18.86 16.69 23.10
N ASN A 44 -18.44 17.16 21.92
CA ASN A 44 -19.32 17.63 20.84
C ASN A 44 -18.51 18.27 19.70
N GLY A 45 -18.69 17.79 18.47
CA GLY A 45 -18.35 18.54 17.27
C GLY A 45 -17.68 17.78 16.10
N ILE A 46 -18.50 17.19 15.23
CA ILE A 46 -18.51 17.41 13.77
C ILE A 46 -17.36 16.83 12.87
N PHE A 47 -17.77 15.80 12.12
CA PHE A 47 -17.61 15.49 10.67
C PHE A 47 -16.60 14.49 10.08
N SER A 48 -17.22 13.67 9.22
CA SER A 48 -16.83 12.80 8.11
C SER A 48 -15.50 13.07 7.38
N THR A 49 -14.70 12.02 7.22
CA THR A 49 -14.08 11.56 5.95
C THR A 49 -13.29 10.27 6.23
N TYR A 50 -13.35 9.27 5.34
CA TYR A 50 -12.55 8.04 5.44
C TYR A 50 -11.05 8.35 5.24
N PRO A 51 -10.16 8.09 6.22
CA PRO A 51 -8.74 8.37 6.11
C PRO A 51 -7.93 7.13 5.67
N ARG A 52 -6.95 7.32 4.75
CA ARG A 52 -5.87 6.34 4.50
C ARG A 52 -4.92 6.26 5.70
N ASP A 53 -4.19 5.17 5.86
CA ASP A 53 -3.40 4.80 7.07
C ASP A 53 -2.52 5.91 7.67
N ILE A 54 -1.91 6.76 6.84
CA ILE A 54 -1.10 7.91 7.30
C ILE A 54 -1.94 8.96 8.04
N ASN A 55 -3.20 9.14 7.67
CA ASN A 55 -4.11 10.07 8.36
C ASN A 55 -4.54 9.52 9.73
N ASN A 56 -4.56 8.20 9.92
CA ASN A 56 -4.88 7.59 11.22
C ASN A 56 -3.80 7.92 12.26
N LEU A 57 -2.51 7.85 11.92
CA LEU A 57 -1.43 8.31 12.81
C LEU A 57 -1.57 9.78 13.22
N ARG A 58 -2.06 10.63 12.32
CA ARG A 58 -2.24 12.07 12.61
C ARG A 58 -3.41 12.36 13.53
N PHE A 59 -4.48 11.58 13.49
CA PHE A 59 -5.57 11.70 14.48
C PHE A 59 -5.06 11.49 15.91
N TYR A 60 -4.13 10.56 16.12
CA TYR A 60 -3.46 10.35 17.42
C TYR A 60 -2.55 11.52 17.83
N CYS A 61 -1.92 12.20 16.87
CA CYS A 61 -1.02 13.33 17.15
C CYS A 61 -1.79 14.64 17.41
N GLY A 62 -2.93 14.86 16.75
CA GLY A 62 -3.75 16.07 16.88
C GLY A 62 -4.62 16.13 18.14
N LYS A 63 -4.99 14.97 18.71
CA LYS A 63 -5.65 14.88 20.02
C LYS A 63 -4.62 14.44 21.06
N THR A 64 -4.07 15.39 21.81
CA THR A 64 -3.28 15.13 23.02
C THR A 64 -3.93 14.03 23.88
N LEU A 65 -3.31 12.84 23.89
CA LEU A 65 -3.57 11.69 24.76
C LEU A 65 -5.02 11.58 25.28
N GLY A 66 -5.92 11.20 24.38
CA GLY A 66 -7.33 10.90 24.69
C GLY A 66 -8.12 10.58 23.43
N VAL A 67 -8.14 9.32 23.02
CA VAL A 67 -9.09 8.86 21.98
C VAL A 67 -10.46 8.75 22.63
N SER A 68 -11.23 9.82 22.60
CA SER A 68 -12.59 9.89 23.16
C SER A 68 -13.69 9.92 22.09
N GLY A 69 -13.42 9.46 20.87
CA GLY A 69 -14.37 9.64 19.75
C GLY A 69 -14.29 8.66 18.58
N ALA A 70 -13.70 7.47 18.73
CA ALA A 70 -13.77 6.42 17.71
C ALA A 70 -14.61 5.26 18.27
N SER A 71 -15.79 5.02 17.71
CA SER A 71 -16.69 3.93 18.13
C SER A 71 -16.48 2.64 17.33
N CYS A 72 -15.73 2.66 16.23
CA CYS A 72 -15.22 1.49 15.49
C CYS A 72 -14.20 1.97 14.45
N PHE A 73 -13.08 1.26 14.29
CA PHE A 73 -12.24 1.36 13.10
C PHE A 73 -12.69 0.25 12.14
N GLU A 74 -13.50 0.61 11.14
CA GLU A 74 -13.99 -0.29 10.11
C GLU A 74 -13.56 0.24 8.74
N GLU A 75 -12.78 -0.53 7.98
CA GLU A 75 -12.47 -0.22 6.59
C GLU A 75 -13.57 -0.84 5.70
N GLN A 76 -14.65 -0.09 5.47
CA GLN A 76 -15.72 -0.51 4.56
C GLN A 76 -15.36 -0.21 3.10
N LEU A 77 -15.22 -1.26 2.28
CA LEU A 77 -15.29 -1.14 0.82
C LEU A 77 -16.67 -1.57 0.33
N LYS A 78 -17.51 -0.57 0.02
CA LYS A 78 -18.77 -0.57 -0.78
C LYS A 78 -19.68 -1.81 -0.71
N GLU A 79 -20.84 -1.63 -0.07
CA GLU A 79 -22.12 -2.32 -0.32
C GLU A 79 -22.53 -2.20 -1.80
N GLU A 80 -23.26 -3.14 -2.43
CA GLU A 80 -24.62 -3.67 -2.14
C GLU A 80 -24.85 -5.06 -2.80
N PRO A 81 -26.04 -5.71 -2.69
CA PRO A 81 -26.82 -6.04 -1.50
C PRO A 81 -27.13 -7.55 -1.43
N THR A 82 -26.94 -8.19 -0.26
CA THR A 82 -27.81 -9.26 0.27
C THR A 82 -27.41 -9.54 1.71
N CYS A 83 -28.23 -9.05 2.64
CA CYS A 83 -28.27 -9.32 4.08
C CYS A 83 -28.32 -10.84 4.42
N PRO A 84 -28.09 -11.30 5.68
CA PRO A 84 -28.60 -10.65 6.89
C PRO A 84 -27.60 -10.43 8.05
N THR A 85 -27.82 -9.27 8.67
CA THR A 85 -27.62 -8.84 10.05
C THR A 85 -27.76 -9.97 11.08
N LEU A 86 -26.75 -10.15 11.95
CA LEU A 86 -26.88 -10.92 13.19
C LEU A 86 -27.17 -9.95 14.34
N TYR A 87 -28.44 -9.92 14.74
CA TYR A 87 -28.89 -9.35 16.01
C TYR A 87 -28.39 -10.24 17.16
N ALA A 88 -27.88 -9.62 18.22
CA ALA A 88 -27.59 -10.28 19.49
C ALA A 88 -28.89 -10.81 20.13
N THR A 89 -28.87 -12.07 20.56
CA THR A 89 -29.96 -12.73 21.29
C THR A 89 -30.04 -12.23 22.73
N GLU A 90 -31.21 -11.74 23.12
CA GLU A 90 -31.64 -11.56 24.51
C GLU A 90 -31.69 -12.93 25.22
N GLU A 91 -31.06 -13.05 26.39
CA GLU A 91 -31.39 -14.10 27.35
C GLU A 91 -31.93 -13.49 28.64
N GLN A 92 -33.01 -14.10 29.11
CA GLN A 92 -33.98 -13.57 30.07
C GLN A 92 -33.42 -13.43 31.50
N ASN A 93 -33.82 -12.33 32.14
CA ASN A 93 -33.62 -12.00 33.55
C ASN A 93 -34.15 -13.07 34.52
N GLN A 94 -33.36 -13.37 35.56
CA GLN A 94 -33.88 -13.65 36.91
C GLN A 94 -33.55 -12.46 37.83
N PRO A 95 -34.48 -11.99 38.69
CA PRO A 95 -34.25 -10.81 39.50
C PRO A 95 -33.57 -11.19 40.83
N GLY A 96 -32.39 -10.64 41.08
CA GLY A 96 -31.72 -10.80 42.37
C GLY A 96 -30.36 -10.12 42.40
N ASP A 97 -30.28 -9.08 43.22
CA ASP A 97 -29.10 -8.31 43.61
C ASP A 97 -28.70 -7.11 42.71
N GLY A 98 -28.74 -5.93 43.34
CA GLY A 98 -28.64 -4.59 42.77
C GLY A 98 -27.22 -4.19 42.38
N SER A 99 -26.62 -4.90 41.43
CA SER A 99 -25.46 -4.42 40.70
C SER A 99 -25.87 -3.92 39.32
N GLU A 100 -25.83 -2.60 39.10
CA GLU A 100 -25.85 -2.02 37.76
C GLU A 100 -24.61 -2.55 37.01
N ARG A 101 -24.78 -3.65 36.26
CA ARG A 101 -23.81 -4.09 35.26
C ARG A 101 -23.98 -3.19 34.05
N ARG A 102 -23.22 -2.09 34.02
CA ARG A 102 -23.08 -1.24 32.84
C ARG A 102 -22.13 -1.93 31.86
N PHE A 103 -22.65 -2.26 30.68
CA PHE A 103 -21.87 -2.74 29.56
C PHE A 103 -21.05 -1.57 29.01
N VAL A 104 -19.73 -1.62 29.17
CA VAL A 104 -18.81 -0.75 28.44
C VAL A 104 -18.48 -1.49 27.15
N GLU A 105 -18.92 -0.94 26.02
CA GLU A 105 -18.59 -1.46 24.70
C GLU A 105 -17.08 -1.26 24.48
N PHE A 106 -16.34 -2.35 24.31
CA PHE A 106 -14.89 -2.33 24.15
C PHE A 106 -14.51 -1.93 22.72
N GLU A 107 -13.46 -1.12 22.56
CA GLU A 107 -12.82 -0.89 21.26
C GLU A 107 -12.37 -2.24 20.66
N LYS A 108 -13.02 -2.67 19.57
CA LYS A 108 -12.59 -3.81 18.77
C LYS A 108 -11.51 -3.32 17.81
N ALA A 109 -10.29 -3.83 17.96
CA ALA A 109 -9.23 -3.66 16.97
C ALA A 109 -9.30 -4.83 16.00
N GLN A 110 -9.78 -4.60 14.78
CA GLN A 110 -9.74 -5.61 13.71
C GLN A 110 -8.50 -5.36 12.84
N ALA A 111 -7.70 -6.40 12.62
CA ALA A 111 -6.46 -6.29 11.84
C ALA A 111 -6.49 -7.31 10.68
N ASP A 112 -6.98 -6.90 9.53
CA ASP A 112 -7.11 -7.78 8.36
C ASP A 112 -5.72 -8.11 7.78
N THR A 113 -5.23 -9.34 8.02
CA THR A 113 -3.97 -9.82 7.45
C THR A 113 -4.22 -11.04 6.58
N VAL A 114 -3.84 -10.98 5.29
CA VAL A 114 -3.77 -12.19 4.46
C VAL A 114 -2.60 -13.01 4.98
N GLN A 115 -2.92 -14.03 5.79
CA GLN A 115 -2.14 -15.22 6.07
C GLN A 115 -0.63 -15.03 5.89
N LEU A 116 0.10 -14.68 6.96
CA LEU A 116 1.42 -15.28 7.20
C LEU A 116 2.08 -15.04 8.57
N ASP A 117 1.45 -14.35 9.52
CA ASP A 117 1.96 -14.43 10.91
C ASP A 117 0.92 -14.13 11.99
N ALA A 118 -0.26 -14.75 11.89
CA ALA A 118 -1.30 -14.62 12.91
C ALA A 118 -0.78 -14.97 14.32
N GLU A 119 0.19 -15.87 14.42
CA GLU A 119 0.88 -16.20 15.67
C GLU A 119 1.74 -15.06 16.19
N LYS A 120 2.55 -14.41 15.35
CA LYS A 120 3.35 -13.25 15.76
C LYS A 120 2.47 -12.09 16.20
N PHE A 121 1.37 -11.84 15.47
CA PHE A 121 0.35 -10.88 15.88
C PHE A 121 -0.24 -11.27 17.24
N SER A 122 -0.67 -12.51 17.40
CA SER A 122 -1.19 -13.02 18.68
C SER A 122 -0.19 -12.80 19.81
N ARG A 123 1.07 -13.22 19.65
CA ARG A 123 2.13 -13.04 20.66
C ARG A 123 2.36 -11.56 21.01
N TYR A 124 2.40 -10.70 20.00
CA TYR A 124 2.58 -9.26 20.20
C TYR A 124 1.39 -8.64 20.97
N PHE A 125 0.17 -9.08 20.65
CA PHE A 125 -1.08 -8.69 21.31
C PHE A 125 -1.45 -9.61 22.49
N PHE A 126 -0.47 -9.99 23.31
CA PHE A 126 -0.66 -10.73 24.57
C PHE A 126 -1.35 -12.10 24.42
N ASN A 127 -0.96 -12.85 23.40
CA ASN A 127 -1.53 -14.14 23.03
C ASN A 127 -3.05 -14.06 22.79
N CYS A 128 -3.51 -13.03 22.07
CA CYS A 128 -4.93 -12.91 21.72
C CYS A 128 -5.40 -14.10 20.86
N ASN A 129 -6.68 -14.42 20.95
CA ASN A 129 -7.26 -15.54 20.19
C ASN A 129 -7.16 -15.31 18.68
N ILE A 130 -6.84 -16.37 17.94
CA ILE A 130 -6.76 -16.35 16.49
C ILE A 130 -8.02 -17.01 15.93
N PHE A 131 -8.80 -16.25 15.17
CA PHE A 131 -9.93 -16.78 14.40
C PHE A 131 -9.55 -16.93 12.94
N THR A 132 -9.55 -18.16 12.43
CA THR A 132 -9.23 -18.45 11.03
C THR A 132 -10.50 -18.77 10.26
N ILE A 133 -10.85 -17.94 9.28
CA ILE A 133 -11.92 -18.23 8.34
C ILE A 133 -11.35 -19.13 7.23
N PRO A 134 -11.88 -20.34 7.03
CA PRO A 134 -11.38 -21.21 5.97
C PRO A 134 -11.63 -20.56 4.61
N GLY A 135 -10.54 -20.33 3.86
CA GLY A 135 -10.61 -19.74 2.52
C GLY A 135 -11.39 -20.63 1.55
N ARG A 136 -12.22 -20.02 0.71
CA ARG A 136 -12.90 -20.69 -0.41
C ARG A 136 -12.03 -20.67 -1.67
N THR A 137 -10.82 -21.20 -1.59
CA THR A 137 -9.92 -21.30 -2.75
C THR A 137 -9.99 -22.69 -3.34
N PHE A 138 -10.16 -22.77 -4.65
CA PHE A 138 -10.04 -24.00 -5.42
C PHE A 138 -8.56 -24.45 -5.50
N PRO A 139 -8.29 -25.75 -5.71
CA PRO A 139 -6.93 -26.24 -5.82
C PRO A 139 -6.20 -25.60 -7.02
N VAL A 140 -4.94 -25.23 -6.80
CA VAL A 140 -4.05 -24.66 -7.83
C VAL A 140 -2.89 -25.62 -8.06
N GLU A 141 -2.71 -26.06 -9.30
CA GLU A 141 -1.53 -26.84 -9.71
C GLU A 141 -0.31 -25.92 -9.83
N ILE A 142 0.79 -26.26 -9.16
CA ILE A 142 2.03 -25.47 -9.19
C ILE A 142 3.03 -26.15 -10.11
N LEU A 143 3.50 -25.43 -11.13
CA LEU A 143 4.52 -25.88 -12.06
C LEU A 143 5.78 -25.02 -11.89
N TYR A 144 6.94 -25.66 -11.88
CA TYR A 144 8.25 -25.01 -11.79
C TYR A 144 9.05 -25.25 -13.07
N THR A 145 9.93 -24.31 -13.41
CA THR A 145 10.93 -24.56 -14.47
C THR A 145 11.96 -25.58 -13.99
N LYS A 146 12.49 -26.37 -14.92
CA LYS A 146 13.52 -27.38 -14.61
C LYS A 146 14.89 -26.76 -14.36
N GLN A 147 15.15 -25.61 -14.98
CA GLN A 147 16.40 -24.87 -14.90
C GLN A 147 16.10 -23.38 -14.68
N PRO A 148 17.01 -22.62 -14.06
CA PRO A 148 16.87 -21.18 -13.93
C PRO A 148 16.82 -20.50 -15.31
N GLU A 149 15.85 -19.61 -15.50
CA GLU A 149 15.70 -18.84 -16.73
C GLU A 149 16.58 -17.58 -16.67
N SER A 150 17.42 -17.35 -17.69
CA SER A 150 18.28 -16.17 -17.76
C SER A 150 17.51 -14.90 -18.16
N ASP A 151 16.54 -15.04 -19.07
CA ASP A 151 15.62 -13.98 -19.48
C ASP A 151 14.19 -14.38 -19.10
N TYR A 152 13.80 -13.99 -17.89
CA TYR A 152 12.46 -14.29 -17.37
C TYR A 152 11.36 -13.55 -18.14
N LEU A 153 11.67 -12.43 -18.82
CA LEU A 153 10.68 -11.64 -19.55
C LEU A 153 10.27 -12.37 -20.84
N ASP A 154 11.25 -12.85 -21.62
CA ASP A 154 10.94 -13.64 -22.81
C ASP A 154 10.30 -14.99 -22.45
N ALA A 155 10.81 -15.67 -21.40
CA ALA A 155 10.23 -16.90 -20.89
C ALA A 155 8.76 -16.71 -20.46
N ALA A 156 8.44 -15.59 -19.79
CA ALA A 156 7.08 -15.24 -19.44
C ALA A 156 6.17 -15.05 -20.66
N ILE A 157 6.63 -14.30 -21.67
CA ILE A 157 5.86 -14.06 -22.90
C ILE A 157 5.61 -15.36 -23.66
N ILE A 158 6.61 -16.25 -23.74
CA ILE A 158 6.47 -17.58 -24.36
C ILE A 158 5.44 -18.41 -23.59
N THR A 159 5.51 -18.41 -22.26
CA THR A 159 4.59 -19.17 -21.40
C THR A 159 3.14 -18.67 -21.57
N VAL A 160 2.91 -17.36 -21.66
CA VAL A 160 1.59 -16.79 -21.99
C VAL A 160 1.06 -17.37 -23.30
N LEU A 161 1.88 -17.39 -24.35
CA LEU A 161 1.47 -17.88 -25.68
C LEU A 161 1.20 -19.40 -25.67
N GLN A 162 2.02 -20.17 -24.96
CA GLN A 162 1.80 -21.61 -24.79
C GLN A 162 0.48 -21.90 -24.08
N ILE A 163 0.21 -21.22 -22.97
CA ILE A 163 -1.05 -21.34 -22.23
C ILE A 163 -2.22 -20.93 -23.13
N HIS A 164 -2.08 -19.83 -23.87
CA HIS A 164 -3.11 -19.34 -24.80
C HIS A 164 -3.52 -20.39 -25.85
N LEU A 165 -2.57 -21.16 -26.37
CA LEU A 165 -2.81 -22.13 -27.43
C LEU A 165 -3.17 -23.54 -26.92
N ALA A 166 -2.62 -23.96 -25.78
CA ALA A 166 -2.72 -25.35 -25.30
C ALA A 166 -3.77 -25.55 -24.19
N GLU A 167 -3.99 -24.54 -23.34
CA GLU A 167 -4.85 -24.66 -22.16
C GLU A 167 -6.29 -24.24 -22.45
N PRO A 168 -7.30 -24.81 -21.76
CA PRO A 168 -8.72 -24.47 -21.94
C PRO A 168 -9.07 -23.04 -21.48
N ALA A 169 -10.34 -22.64 -21.64
CA ALA A 169 -10.79 -21.29 -21.32
C ALA A 169 -10.45 -20.87 -19.88
N GLY A 170 -10.02 -19.62 -19.73
CA GLY A 170 -9.56 -19.04 -18.47
C GLY A 170 -8.54 -17.94 -18.73
N ASP A 171 -8.62 -16.86 -17.98
CA ASP A 171 -7.76 -15.70 -18.19
C ASP A 171 -6.41 -15.85 -17.49
N ILE A 172 -5.43 -15.12 -18.02
CA ILE A 172 -4.03 -15.21 -17.59
C ILE A 172 -3.67 -13.95 -16.80
N LEU A 173 -3.01 -14.15 -15.66
CA LEU A 173 -2.37 -13.09 -14.88
C LEU A 173 -0.86 -13.29 -14.90
N LEU A 174 -0.14 -12.35 -15.49
CA LEU A 174 1.32 -12.32 -15.55
C LEU A 174 1.86 -11.25 -14.60
N PHE A 175 2.72 -11.63 -13.67
CA PHE A 175 3.44 -10.69 -12.81
C PHE A 175 4.73 -10.20 -13.46
N LEU A 176 4.95 -8.88 -13.51
CA LEU A 176 6.19 -8.22 -13.95
C LEU A 176 6.57 -7.09 -12.99
N THR A 177 7.79 -6.55 -13.11
CA THR A 177 8.34 -5.70 -12.06
C THR A 177 7.98 -4.22 -12.20
N GLY A 178 7.65 -3.74 -13.40
CA GLY A 178 7.30 -2.33 -13.61
C GLY A 178 6.82 -1.98 -15.00
N GLN A 179 6.47 -0.69 -15.18
CA GLN A 179 5.84 -0.17 -16.39
C GLN A 179 6.58 -0.52 -17.69
N GLU A 180 7.90 -0.32 -17.75
CA GLU A 180 8.65 -0.52 -18.99
C GLU A 180 8.62 -1.96 -19.49
N GLU A 181 8.73 -2.93 -18.57
CA GLU A 181 8.61 -4.36 -18.84
C GLU A 181 7.18 -4.72 -19.25
N ILE A 182 6.18 -4.19 -18.54
CA ILE A 182 4.76 -4.43 -18.81
C ILE A 182 4.39 -3.93 -20.22
N ASP A 183 4.74 -2.68 -20.54
CA ASP A 183 4.45 -2.10 -21.85
C ASP A 183 5.16 -2.87 -22.97
N HIS A 184 6.41 -3.30 -22.73
CA HIS A 184 7.16 -4.13 -23.67
C HIS A 184 6.49 -5.51 -23.88
N ALA A 185 6.13 -6.20 -22.79
CA ALA A 185 5.46 -7.50 -22.85
C ALA A 185 4.12 -7.42 -23.60
N CYS A 186 3.29 -6.42 -23.31
CA CYS A 186 2.03 -6.17 -24.02
C CYS A 186 2.24 -5.96 -25.52
N GLN A 187 3.24 -5.16 -25.91
CA GLN A 187 3.58 -4.93 -27.32
C GLN A 187 4.08 -6.21 -28.01
N CYS A 188 4.94 -6.98 -27.34
CA CYS A 188 5.47 -8.25 -27.86
C CYS A 188 4.37 -9.30 -28.02
N LEU A 189 3.50 -9.45 -27.03
CA LEU A 189 2.33 -10.32 -27.09
C LEU A 189 1.45 -9.92 -28.28
N TYR A 190 1.08 -8.65 -28.41
CA TYR A 190 0.25 -8.16 -29.50
C TYR A 190 0.84 -8.47 -30.89
N LYS A 191 2.16 -8.27 -31.06
CA LYS A 191 2.86 -8.59 -32.32
C LYS A 191 2.89 -10.09 -32.60
N ARG A 192 3.19 -10.91 -31.59
CA ARG A 192 3.27 -12.38 -31.75
C ARG A 192 1.89 -12.98 -32.06
N ILE A 193 0.82 -12.50 -31.40
CA ILE A 193 -0.56 -12.93 -31.67
C ILE A 193 -0.97 -12.59 -33.11
N LYS A 194 -0.67 -11.37 -33.58
CA LYS A 194 -0.92 -11.00 -34.98
C LYS A 194 -0.19 -11.87 -35.99
N GLY A 195 1.01 -12.34 -35.64
CA GLY A 195 1.82 -13.23 -36.47
C GLY A 195 1.26 -14.65 -36.59
N LEU A 196 0.49 -15.13 -35.61
CA LEU A 196 -0.11 -16.47 -35.60
C LEU A 196 -1.27 -16.65 -36.60
N GLY A 197 -1.77 -15.57 -37.21
CA GLY A 197 -2.82 -15.62 -38.23
C GLY A 197 -4.23 -15.76 -37.67
N LYS A 198 -5.21 -16.13 -38.53
CA LYS A 198 -6.64 -16.19 -38.19
C LYS A 198 -7.06 -17.46 -37.43
N ASP A 199 -6.19 -18.45 -37.35
CA ASP A 199 -6.51 -19.75 -36.74
C ASP A 199 -6.30 -19.76 -35.22
N ALA A 200 -5.61 -18.75 -34.67
CA ALA A 200 -5.43 -18.60 -33.23
C ALA A 200 -6.56 -17.76 -32.60
N PRO A 201 -7.10 -18.15 -31.44
CA PRO A 201 -8.03 -17.32 -30.68
C PRO A 201 -7.42 -15.94 -30.39
N GLU A 202 -8.25 -14.91 -30.32
CA GLU A 202 -7.75 -13.56 -30.02
C GLU A 202 -7.36 -13.44 -28.54
N LEU A 203 -6.19 -12.86 -28.28
CA LEU A 203 -5.67 -12.59 -26.94
C LEU A 203 -5.58 -11.07 -26.73
N ILE A 204 -6.17 -10.58 -25.63
CA ILE A 204 -6.24 -9.17 -25.29
C ILE A 204 -5.26 -8.87 -24.15
N PRO A 205 -4.09 -8.27 -24.43
CA PRO A 205 -3.16 -7.84 -23.38
C PRO A 205 -3.61 -6.54 -22.72
N LEU A 206 -3.69 -6.55 -21.39
CA LEU A 206 -4.11 -5.42 -20.56
C LEU A 206 -3.04 -5.12 -19.49
N PRO A 207 -2.39 -3.93 -19.54
CA PRO A 207 -1.38 -3.56 -18.55
C PRO A 207 -2.02 -3.02 -17.26
N VAL A 208 -1.41 -3.28 -16.10
CA VAL A 208 -1.80 -2.70 -14.80
C VAL A 208 -0.59 -2.36 -13.95
N TYR A 209 -0.47 -1.09 -13.58
CA TYR A 209 0.55 -0.58 -12.66
C TYR A 209 0.06 0.71 -12.00
N SER A 210 0.68 1.13 -10.89
CA SER A 210 0.18 2.20 -10.02
C SER A 210 -0.02 3.56 -10.73
N ALA A 211 0.81 3.88 -11.72
CA ALA A 211 0.73 5.14 -12.47
C ALA A 211 -0.32 5.14 -13.62
N LEU A 212 -1.00 4.02 -13.85
CA LEU A 212 -1.96 3.90 -14.96
C LEU A 212 -3.25 4.70 -14.65
N PRO A 213 -3.84 5.44 -15.63
CA PRO A 213 -5.09 6.16 -15.42
C PRO A 213 -6.25 5.22 -15.00
N SER A 214 -7.15 5.71 -14.14
CA SER A 214 -8.24 4.91 -13.57
C SER A 214 -9.15 4.29 -14.64
N GLU A 215 -9.44 5.00 -15.73
CA GLU A 215 -10.24 4.48 -16.85
C GLU A 215 -9.60 3.24 -17.48
N MET A 216 -8.28 3.23 -17.64
CA MET A 216 -7.54 2.09 -18.18
C MET A 216 -7.44 0.94 -17.16
N GLN A 217 -7.34 1.26 -15.87
CA GLN A 217 -7.40 0.24 -14.81
C GLN A 217 -8.76 -0.45 -14.77
N SER A 218 -9.87 0.27 -14.96
CA SER A 218 -11.21 -0.31 -14.92
C SER A 218 -11.44 -1.42 -15.96
N ARG A 219 -10.77 -1.33 -17.12
CA ARG A 219 -10.89 -2.30 -18.22
C ARG A 219 -10.46 -3.72 -17.85
N ILE A 220 -9.65 -3.90 -16.80
CA ILE A 220 -9.20 -5.24 -16.40
C ILE A 220 -10.31 -6.07 -15.73
N PHE A 221 -11.30 -5.38 -15.16
CA PHE A 221 -12.45 -5.99 -14.52
C PHE A 221 -13.52 -6.41 -15.51
N GLU A 222 -13.48 -5.88 -16.74
CA GLU A 222 -14.40 -6.30 -17.78
C GLU A 222 -14.15 -7.77 -18.17
N PRO A 223 -15.21 -8.57 -18.35
CA PRO A 223 -15.05 -9.96 -18.79
C PRO A 223 -14.52 -10.03 -20.22
N ALA A 224 -13.75 -11.06 -20.52
CA ALA A 224 -13.28 -11.29 -21.89
C ALA A 224 -14.49 -11.56 -22.82
N PRO A 225 -14.51 -11.01 -24.05
CA PRO A 225 -15.54 -11.34 -25.03
C PRO A 225 -15.55 -12.85 -25.35
N PRO A 226 -16.71 -13.42 -25.72
CA PRO A 226 -16.81 -14.85 -26.04
C PRO A 226 -15.81 -15.28 -27.11
N GLY A 227 -15.08 -16.37 -26.86
CA GLY A 227 -14.05 -16.90 -27.77
C GLY A 227 -12.71 -16.15 -27.74
N LYS A 228 -12.56 -15.13 -26.88
CA LYS A 228 -11.31 -14.42 -26.65
C LYS A 228 -10.79 -14.70 -25.24
N ARG A 229 -9.49 -14.55 -25.04
CA ARG A 229 -8.83 -14.63 -23.73
C ARG A 229 -8.25 -13.27 -23.37
N LYS A 230 -8.32 -12.85 -22.10
CA LYS A 230 -7.54 -11.69 -21.63
C LYS A 230 -6.28 -12.17 -20.92
N VAL A 231 -5.19 -11.42 -21.12
CA VAL A 231 -3.98 -11.51 -20.31
C VAL A 231 -3.76 -10.19 -19.60
N VAL A 232 -3.85 -10.22 -18.29
CA VAL A 232 -3.54 -9.07 -17.44
C VAL A 232 -2.05 -9.14 -17.08
N VAL A 233 -1.31 -8.10 -17.44
CA VAL A 233 0.12 -7.98 -17.15
C VAL A 233 0.27 -6.93 -16.06
N ALA A 234 0.60 -7.36 -14.85
CA ALA A 234 0.49 -6.53 -13.65
C ALA A 234 1.76 -6.54 -12.79
N THR A 235 1.95 -5.48 -12.00
CA THR A 235 2.89 -5.50 -10.87
C THR A 235 2.31 -6.25 -9.67
N ASN A 236 3.00 -6.19 -8.53
CA ASN A 236 2.51 -6.68 -7.24
C ASN A 236 1.18 -6.06 -6.78
N ILE A 237 0.63 -5.04 -7.46
CA ILE A 237 -0.74 -4.56 -7.22
C ILE A 237 -1.80 -5.67 -7.41
N ALA A 238 -1.54 -6.65 -8.28
CA ALA A 238 -2.46 -7.79 -8.44
C ALA A 238 -2.29 -8.88 -7.36
N GLU A 239 -1.23 -8.81 -6.54
CA GLU A 239 -0.91 -9.80 -5.50
C GLU A 239 -1.86 -9.74 -4.31
N ALA A 240 -2.26 -8.52 -3.93
CA ALA A 240 -3.14 -8.21 -2.80
C ALA A 240 -4.36 -7.38 -3.26
N SER A 241 -4.10 -6.24 -3.90
CA SER A 241 -5.01 -5.11 -4.16
C SER A 241 -6.16 -5.32 -5.11
N LEU A 242 -6.04 -6.23 -6.06
CA LEU A 242 -7.03 -6.35 -7.13
C LEU A 242 -7.61 -7.76 -7.22
N THR A 243 -8.94 -7.85 -7.16
CA THR A 243 -9.68 -9.10 -7.42
C THR A 243 -10.12 -9.08 -8.88
N ILE A 244 -9.35 -9.75 -9.74
CA ILE A 244 -9.70 -9.91 -11.14
C ILE A 244 -10.40 -11.25 -11.28
N ASP A 245 -11.69 -11.21 -11.62
CA ASP A 245 -12.46 -12.42 -11.85
C ASP A 245 -12.09 -13.07 -13.18
N GLY A 246 -12.21 -14.40 -13.24
CA GLY A 246 -11.91 -15.17 -14.44
C GLY A 246 -10.45 -15.57 -14.62
N ILE A 247 -9.55 -15.23 -13.67
CA ILE A 247 -8.16 -15.71 -13.69
C ILE A 247 -8.10 -17.19 -13.30
N TYR A 248 -7.57 -18.01 -14.19
CA TYR A 248 -7.30 -19.45 -13.98
C TYR A 248 -5.80 -19.78 -14.09
N TYR A 249 -5.05 -18.94 -14.81
CA TYR A 249 -3.63 -19.17 -15.07
C TYR A 249 -2.82 -18.01 -14.51
N VAL A 250 -1.86 -18.31 -13.64
CA VAL A 250 -0.90 -17.33 -13.11
C VAL A 250 0.49 -17.66 -13.65
N ILE A 251 1.23 -16.65 -14.06
CA ILE A 251 2.65 -16.76 -14.43
C ILE A 251 3.44 -15.87 -13.48
N ASP A 252 4.36 -16.47 -12.75
CA ASP A 252 5.14 -15.81 -11.70
C ASP A 252 6.64 -15.95 -11.98
N PRO A 253 7.29 -14.88 -12.48
CA PRO A 253 8.73 -14.82 -12.63
C PRO A 253 9.50 -14.79 -11.30
N GLY A 254 8.83 -14.53 -10.17
CA GLY A 254 9.48 -14.54 -8.86
C GLY A 254 10.17 -13.23 -8.47
N PHE A 255 9.90 -12.12 -9.17
CA PHE A 255 10.49 -10.80 -8.88
C PHE A 255 9.44 -9.73 -8.55
N ALA A 256 9.87 -8.71 -7.81
CA ALA A 256 9.13 -7.48 -7.55
C ALA A 256 10.10 -6.29 -7.42
N LYS A 257 9.61 -5.08 -7.68
CA LYS A 257 10.34 -3.85 -7.28
C LYS A 257 10.00 -3.52 -5.84
N GLN A 258 11.01 -3.33 -5.02
CA GLN A 258 10.87 -2.94 -3.62
C GLN A 258 11.69 -1.68 -3.35
N ASN A 259 11.13 -0.77 -2.55
CA ASN A 259 11.91 0.35 -2.03
C ASN A 259 12.88 -0.16 -0.97
N VAL A 260 14.13 0.27 -1.07
CA VAL A 260 15.22 -0.06 -0.14
C VAL A 260 15.92 1.24 0.24
N TYR A 261 15.87 1.56 1.53
CA TYR A 261 16.56 2.71 2.12
C TYR A 261 17.97 2.33 2.59
N ASN A 262 18.97 3.11 2.16
CA ASN A 262 20.33 3.00 2.67
C ASN A 262 20.59 4.10 3.72
N PRO A 263 20.64 3.77 5.03
CA PRO A 263 20.79 4.78 6.08
C PRO A 263 22.17 5.45 6.10
N THR A 264 23.20 4.83 5.54
CA THR A 264 24.54 5.42 5.47
C THR A 264 24.63 6.50 4.38
N GLN A 265 23.91 6.32 3.27
CA GLN A 265 23.87 7.28 2.18
C GLN A 265 22.70 8.26 2.28
N GLY A 266 21.68 7.94 3.08
CA GLY A 266 20.45 8.73 3.20
C GLY A 266 19.60 8.70 1.92
N LEU A 267 19.66 7.61 1.15
CA LEU A 267 19.01 7.50 -0.15
C LEU A 267 18.04 6.31 -0.19
N ASP A 268 16.84 6.56 -0.71
CA ASP A 268 15.88 5.56 -1.12
C ASP A 268 16.20 5.08 -2.54
N SER A 269 16.12 3.78 -2.77
CA SER A 269 16.37 3.17 -4.08
C SER A 269 15.36 2.09 -4.37
N LEU A 270 14.77 2.15 -5.57
CA LEU A 270 13.85 1.14 -6.05
C LEU A 270 14.64 0.02 -6.73
N VAL A 271 14.75 -1.12 -6.06
CA VAL A 271 15.55 -2.26 -6.53
C VAL A 271 14.64 -3.43 -6.90
N ILE A 272 14.98 -4.16 -7.96
CA ILE A 272 14.32 -5.43 -8.29
C ILE A 272 14.88 -6.51 -7.36
N THR A 273 14.00 -7.14 -6.58
CA THR A 273 14.36 -8.19 -5.64
C THR A 273 13.53 -9.45 -5.88
N PRO A 274 14.06 -10.65 -5.56
CA PRO A 274 13.26 -11.86 -5.49
C PRO A 274 12.13 -11.72 -4.47
N ILE A 275 10.98 -12.31 -4.77
CA ILE A 275 9.84 -12.32 -3.85
C ILE A 275 10.03 -13.30 -2.70
N SER A 276 9.23 -13.13 -1.65
CA SER A 276 9.16 -14.09 -0.56
C SER A 276 8.31 -15.31 -0.93
N GLN A 277 8.50 -16.42 -0.23
CA GLN A 277 7.65 -17.61 -0.34
C GLN A 277 6.19 -17.26 -0.03
N ALA A 278 5.96 -16.34 0.92
CA ALA A 278 4.67 -15.76 1.22
C ALA A 278 4.01 -15.11 0.00
N SER A 279 4.70 -14.18 -0.64
CA SER A 279 4.24 -13.53 -1.86
C SER A 279 3.96 -14.51 -2.98
N ALA A 280 4.87 -15.47 -3.21
CA ALA A 280 4.70 -16.50 -4.23
C ALA A 280 3.46 -17.40 -3.99
N LYS A 281 3.09 -17.66 -2.73
CA LYS A 281 1.85 -18.37 -2.38
C LYS A 281 0.62 -17.50 -2.65
N GLN A 282 0.67 -16.20 -2.32
CA GLN A 282 -0.42 -15.27 -2.60
C GLN A 282 -0.68 -15.10 -4.10
N ARG A 283 0.41 -14.98 -4.89
CA ARG A 283 0.35 -14.92 -6.36
C ARG A 283 -0.30 -16.19 -6.93
N ALA A 284 0.16 -17.37 -6.50
CA ALA A 284 -0.45 -18.64 -6.91
C ALA A 284 -1.94 -18.72 -6.53
N GLY A 285 -2.31 -18.24 -5.35
CA GLY A 285 -3.70 -18.20 -4.89
C GLY A 285 -4.65 -17.39 -5.77
N ARG A 286 -4.14 -16.48 -6.62
CA ARG A 286 -4.97 -15.72 -7.58
C ARG A 286 -5.59 -16.62 -8.65
N ALA A 287 -4.95 -17.72 -9.02
CA ALA A 287 -5.49 -18.71 -9.96
C ALA A 287 -6.65 -19.53 -9.38
N GLY A 288 -6.73 -19.67 -8.05
CA GLY A 288 -7.69 -20.53 -7.36
C GLY A 288 -8.98 -19.84 -6.92
N ARG A 289 -9.26 -18.62 -7.40
CA ARG A 289 -10.42 -17.83 -6.94
C ARG A 289 -11.73 -18.20 -7.61
N THR A 290 -11.69 -18.46 -8.92
CA THR A 290 -12.89 -18.75 -9.72
C THR A 290 -13.13 -20.25 -9.86
N GLY A 291 -12.06 -21.03 -9.99
CA GLY A 291 -12.10 -22.47 -10.18
C GLY A 291 -10.71 -23.09 -10.05
N PRO A 292 -10.56 -24.39 -10.31
CA PRO A 292 -9.26 -25.05 -10.32
C PRO A 292 -8.33 -24.39 -11.35
N GLY A 293 -7.17 -23.94 -10.90
CA GLY A 293 -6.25 -23.14 -11.71
C GLY A 293 -4.84 -23.72 -11.77
N LYS A 294 -3.96 -23.06 -12.53
CA LYS A 294 -2.54 -23.40 -12.63
C LYS A 294 -1.67 -22.18 -12.38
N CYS A 295 -0.54 -22.38 -11.70
CA CYS A 295 0.48 -21.36 -11.48
C CYS A 295 1.81 -21.84 -12.04
N TYR A 296 2.35 -21.10 -13.01
CA TYR A 296 3.62 -21.35 -13.67
C TYR A 296 4.69 -20.44 -13.06
N ARG A 297 5.58 -21.03 -12.27
CA ARG A 297 6.72 -20.36 -11.64
C ARG A 297 7.93 -20.48 -12.56
N LEU A 298 8.50 -19.36 -12.97
CA LEU A 298 9.66 -19.32 -13.89
C LEU A 298 11.01 -19.49 -13.16
N TYR A 299 10.97 -20.20 -12.04
CA TYR A 299 12.10 -20.52 -11.19
C TYR A 299 11.96 -21.96 -10.72
N THR A 300 13.09 -22.55 -10.32
CA THR A 300 13.13 -23.95 -9.90
C THR A 300 12.49 -24.13 -8.52
N GLU A 301 12.00 -25.34 -8.25
CA GLU A 301 11.49 -25.70 -6.93
C GLU A 301 12.57 -25.56 -5.84
N SER A 302 13.84 -25.84 -6.18
CA SER A 302 14.96 -25.62 -5.27
C SER A 302 15.14 -24.15 -4.89
N ALA A 303 15.01 -23.22 -5.85
CA ALA A 303 15.11 -21.79 -5.59
C ALA A 303 13.98 -21.31 -4.68
N PHE A 304 12.76 -21.81 -4.89
CA PHE A 304 11.61 -21.50 -4.03
C PHE A 304 11.87 -21.84 -2.56
N HIS A 305 12.45 -23.01 -2.28
CA HIS A 305 12.67 -23.48 -0.91
C HIS A 305 13.94 -22.95 -0.27
N ASN A 306 15.03 -22.81 -1.04
CA ASN A 306 16.36 -22.54 -0.48
C ASN A 306 16.86 -21.10 -0.69
N GLU A 307 16.35 -20.38 -1.70
CA GLU A 307 16.84 -19.04 -2.06
C GLU A 307 15.84 -17.94 -1.66
N MET A 308 14.53 -18.22 -1.76
CA MET A 308 13.49 -17.23 -1.40
C MET A 308 13.25 -17.18 0.11
N PRO A 309 13.20 -15.97 0.72
CA PRO A 309 12.91 -15.83 2.14
C PRO A 309 11.46 -16.24 2.46
N PRO A 310 11.16 -16.78 3.65
CA PRO A 310 9.83 -17.25 4.00
C PRO A 310 8.77 -16.13 3.99
N THR A 311 9.14 -14.97 4.50
CA THR A 311 8.30 -13.76 4.56
C THR A 311 9.04 -12.58 3.97
N SER A 312 8.29 -11.58 3.49
CA SER A 312 8.86 -10.31 3.08
C SER A 312 9.41 -9.58 4.30
N ILE A 313 10.52 -8.85 4.13
CA ILE A 313 11.01 -7.94 5.15
C ILE A 313 9.86 -6.98 5.53
N PRO A 314 9.76 -6.50 6.77
CA PRO A 314 8.82 -5.44 7.17
C PRO A 314 9.19 -4.07 6.57
N GLU A 315 8.19 -3.26 6.23
CA GLU A 315 8.41 -1.96 5.59
C GLU A 315 9.23 -0.99 6.46
N ILE A 316 8.99 -0.98 7.77
CA ILE A 316 9.73 -0.16 8.75
C ILE A 316 11.26 -0.39 8.71
N GLN A 317 11.72 -1.55 8.23
CA GLN A 317 13.13 -1.87 8.09
C GLN A 317 13.72 -1.45 6.73
N ARG A 318 12.90 -0.96 5.80
CA ARG A 318 13.30 -0.64 4.42
C ARG A 318 13.02 0.80 3.97
N ILE A 319 12.38 1.62 4.79
CA ILE A 319 12.03 3.00 4.44
C ILE A 319 12.83 4.01 5.24
N ASN A 320 12.90 5.25 4.74
CA ASN A 320 13.35 6.38 5.53
C ASN A 320 12.38 6.63 6.70
N LEU A 321 12.92 6.66 7.92
CA LEU A 321 12.12 6.81 9.14
C LEU A 321 11.85 8.26 9.55
N GLY A 322 12.30 9.27 8.80
CA GLY A 322 12.18 10.68 9.19
C GLY A 322 10.76 11.12 9.57
N VAL A 323 9.75 10.80 8.76
CA VAL A 323 8.34 11.10 9.06
C VAL A 323 7.86 10.33 10.29
N THR A 324 8.17 9.04 10.37
CA THR A 324 7.76 8.15 11.47
C THR A 324 8.37 8.57 12.80
N THR A 325 9.68 8.82 12.82
CA THR A 325 10.43 9.32 13.98
C THR A 325 9.88 10.66 14.46
N LEU A 326 9.61 11.61 13.56
CA LEU A 326 9.01 12.90 13.93
C LEU A 326 7.63 12.71 14.54
N SER A 327 6.79 11.87 13.93
CA SER A 327 5.44 11.58 14.40
C SER A 327 5.44 10.92 15.78
N MET A 328 6.28 9.90 16.00
CA MET A 328 6.41 9.22 17.29
C MET A 328 6.90 10.17 18.39
N LYS A 329 7.91 11.00 18.08
CA LYS A 329 8.40 12.01 19.02
C LYS A 329 7.33 13.06 19.33
N ALA A 330 6.53 13.47 18.34
CA ALA A 330 5.42 14.40 18.54
C ALA A 330 4.30 13.80 19.41
N MET A 331 4.10 12.48 19.37
CA MET A 331 3.22 11.75 20.28
C MET A 331 3.76 11.64 21.72
N GLY A 332 4.99 12.05 21.98
CA GLY A 332 5.65 11.98 23.29
C GLY A 332 6.46 10.71 23.53
N ILE A 333 6.71 9.90 22.49
CA ILE A 333 7.57 8.71 22.59
C ILE A 333 9.03 9.17 22.46
N ASN A 334 9.68 9.36 23.61
CA ASN A 334 11.05 9.87 23.64
C ASN A 334 12.12 8.79 23.42
N ASP A 335 11.90 7.59 23.95
CA ASP A 335 12.80 6.46 23.76
C ASP A 335 12.31 5.57 22.62
N LEU A 336 12.86 5.82 21.43
CA LEU A 336 12.53 5.08 20.22
C LEU A 336 13.27 3.73 20.14
N LEU A 337 14.39 3.58 20.84
CA LEU A 337 15.21 2.38 20.78
C LEU A 337 14.63 1.26 21.66
N SER A 338 14.01 1.62 22.79
CA SER A 338 13.31 0.66 23.64
C SER A 338 11.82 0.49 23.30
N PHE A 339 11.33 1.20 22.28
CA PHE A 339 9.94 1.09 21.87
C PHE A 339 9.63 -0.34 21.37
N ASP A 340 8.52 -0.90 21.86
CA ASP A 340 8.07 -2.27 21.60
C ASP A 340 7.49 -2.41 20.18
N PHE A 341 8.33 -2.32 19.16
CA PHE A 341 7.94 -2.61 17.78
C PHE A 341 7.76 -4.12 17.57
N MET A 342 6.71 -4.52 16.84
CA MET A 342 6.55 -5.91 16.39
C MET A 342 7.74 -6.38 15.54
N ASP A 343 8.24 -5.47 14.70
CA ASP A 343 9.46 -5.62 13.93
C ASP A 343 10.29 -4.34 14.08
N PRO A 344 11.33 -4.33 14.94
CA PRO A 344 12.12 -3.13 15.15
C PRO A 344 12.92 -2.76 13.89
N ALA A 345 13.01 -1.46 13.62
CA ALA A 345 13.95 -0.92 12.64
C ALA A 345 15.40 -1.13 13.08
N SER A 346 16.34 -1.00 12.15
CA SER A 346 17.76 -0.98 12.52
C SER A 346 18.06 0.26 13.37
N PRO A 347 18.86 0.16 14.45
CA PRO A 347 19.22 1.32 15.26
C PRO A 347 19.88 2.42 14.43
N GLN A 348 20.64 2.05 13.41
CA GLN A 348 21.33 2.97 12.51
C GLN A 348 20.34 3.80 11.67
N ALA A 349 19.22 3.22 11.22
CA ALA A 349 18.18 3.96 10.51
C ALA A 349 17.46 4.97 11.41
N LEU A 350 17.20 4.60 12.68
CA LEU A 350 16.62 5.50 13.66
C LEU A 350 17.56 6.67 14.01
N ILE A 351 18.85 6.38 14.22
CA ILE A 351 19.87 7.41 14.49
C ILE A 351 19.98 8.38 13.30
N SER A 352 20.08 7.86 12.07
CA SER A 352 20.12 8.67 10.85
C SER A 352 18.89 9.58 10.73
N ALA A 353 17.69 9.06 11.01
CA ALA A 353 16.47 9.86 11.01
C ALA A 353 16.48 10.95 12.09
N MET A 354 16.97 10.67 13.29
CA MET A 354 17.10 11.66 14.37
C MET A 354 18.13 12.75 14.02
N GLU A 355 19.27 12.39 13.45
CA GLU A 355 20.30 13.34 12.98
C GLU A 355 19.76 14.26 11.89
N GLN A 356 18.96 13.71 10.95
CA GLN A 356 18.30 14.49 9.92
C GLN A 356 17.31 15.49 10.51
N LEU A 357 16.47 15.05 11.46
CA LEU A 357 15.48 15.90 12.12
C LEU A 357 16.13 16.99 12.99
N TYR A 358 17.24 16.66 13.67
CA TYR A 358 18.06 17.63 14.40
C TYR A 358 18.64 18.69 13.46
N SER A 359 19.21 18.27 12.32
CA SER A 359 19.74 19.18 11.29
C SER A 359 18.65 20.09 10.69
N LEU A 360 17.41 19.61 10.63
CA LEU A 360 16.25 20.41 10.23
C LEU A 360 15.74 21.35 11.34
N GLY A 361 16.24 21.24 12.58
CA GLY A 361 15.74 22.00 13.73
C GLY A 361 14.37 21.52 14.24
N ALA A 362 13.94 20.33 13.81
CA ALA A 362 12.73 19.69 14.30
C ALA A 362 12.94 19.08 15.70
N LEU A 363 14.18 18.67 16.00
CA LEU A 363 14.62 18.21 17.32
C LEU A 363 15.67 19.18 17.89
N ASP A 364 15.74 19.26 19.22
CA ASP A 364 16.81 19.96 19.95
C ASP A 364 17.98 19.03 20.31
N GLU A 365 18.98 19.55 21.02
CA GLU A 365 20.19 18.81 21.45
C GLU A 365 19.87 17.64 22.40
N GLU A 366 18.73 17.71 23.10
CA GLU A 366 18.24 16.65 24.00
C GLU A 366 17.39 15.61 23.24
N GLY A 367 17.16 15.81 21.93
CA GLY A 367 16.34 14.93 21.10
C GLY A 367 14.84 15.07 21.36
N LEU A 368 14.40 16.20 21.92
CA LEU A 368 13.00 16.56 22.13
C LEU A 368 12.47 17.39 20.96
N VAL A 369 11.16 17.35 20.74
CA VAL A 369 10.53 18.05 19.62
C VAL A 369 10.43 19.55 19.89
N THR A 370 11.03 20.35 19.00
CA THR A 370 10.99 21.81 19.07
C THR A 370 9.60 22.36 18.70
N LYS A 371 9.36 23.65 18.90
CA LYS A 371 8.13 24.32 18.41
C LYS A 371 8.01 24.20 16.87
N LEU A 372 9.14 24.23 16.16
CA LEU A 372 9.17 24.03 14.71
C LEU A 372 8.81 22.59 14.37
N GLY A 373 9.42 21.61 15.04
CA GLY A 373 9.15 20.19 14.83
C GLY A 373 7.69 19.81 15.06
N ARG A 374 7.02 20.39 16.07
CA ARG A 374 5.58 20.17 16.30
C ARG A 374 4.74 20.65 15.12
N LYS A 375 5.01 21.85 14.61
CA LYS A 375 4.32 22.36 13.41
C LYS A 375 4.61 21.50 12.18
N MET A 376 5.83 20.99 12.03
CA MET A 376 6.19 20.10 10.93
C MET A 376 5.40 18.79 10.98
N ALA A 377 5.17 18.24 12.18
CA ALA A 377 4.41 17.00 12.38
C ALA A 377 2.92 17.11 12.00
N GLU A 378 2.38 18.33 11.94
CA GLU A 378 0.99 18.56 11.51
C GLU A 378 0.80 18.34 9.99
N PHE A 379 1.87 18.44 9.19
CA PHE A 379 1.78 18.37 7.72
C PHE A 379 1.85 16.95 7.15
N PRO A 380 1.15 16.67 6.03
CA PRO A 380 1.26 15.44 5.25
C PRO A 380 2.53 15.16 4.47
N LEU A 381 3.65 15.73 4.89
CA LEU A 381 4.82 15.85 4.04
C LEU A 381 6.08 15.35 4.74
N ASP A 382 7.08 15.01 3.93
CA ASP A 382 8.41 14.70 4.43
C ASP A 382 9.00 15.88 5.19
N PRO A 383 9.81 15.66 6.25
CA PRO A 383 10.31 16.74 7.10
C PRO A 383 10.99 17.89 6.33
N PRO A 384 11.82 17.66 5.28
CA PRO A 384 12.38 18.75 4.49
C PRO A 384 11.30 19.62 3.81
N LEU A 385 10.26 19.00 3.24
CA LEU A 385 9.17 19.69 2.55
C LEU A 385 8.28 20.45 3.55
N SER A 386 7.97 19.85 4.71
CA SER A 386 7.25 20.50 5.80
C SER A 386 7.99 21.74 6.31
N LYS A 387 9.32 21.66 6.44
CA LYS A 387 10.13 22.81 6.85
C LYS A 387 10.10 23.93 5.81
N MET A 388 10.19 23.59 4.52
CA MET A 388 10.09 24.58 3.44
C MET A 388 8.74 25.29 3.47
N LEU A 389 7.65 24.56 3.69
CA LEU A 389 6.29 25.09 3.73
C LEU A 389 6.05 26.11 4.86
N LEU A 390 6.72 25.92 6.01
CA LEU A 390 6.50 26.74 7.22
C LEU A 390 7.00 28.19 7.15
N GLY A 391 7.71 28.58 6.09
CA GLY A 391 8.15 29.95 5.83
C GLY A 391 7.96 30.37 4.38
N CYS A 392 7.00 29.76 3.69
CA CYS A 392 6.93 29.77 2.24
C CYS A 392 6.09 30.90 1.64
N SER A 393 6.37 31.24 0.38
CA SER A 393 5.49 32.03 -0.48
C SER A 393 4.53 31.12 -1.26
N ASP A 394 3.50 31.69 -1.88
CA ASP A 394 2.48 30.94 -2.66
C ASP A 394 3.11 30.07 -3.77
N GLU A 395 4.23 30.52 -4.34
CA GLU A 395 4.99 29.78 -5.35
C GLU A 395 5.59 28.49 -4.80
N VAL A 396 6.14 28.52 -3.59
CA VAL A 396 6.75 27.35 -2.95
C VAL A 396 5.68 26.33 -2.55
N LEU A 397 4.52 26.79 -2.04
CA LEU A 397 3.36 25.92 -1.80
C LEU A 397 2.96 25.18 -3.09
N THR A 398 2.92 25.91 -4.21
CA THR A 398 2.60 25.33 -5.52
C THR A 398 3.65 24.30 -5.94
N ILE A 399 4.94 24.60 -5.79
CA ILE A 399 6.02 23.66 -6.11
C ILE A 399 5.91 22.38 -5.27
N ILE A 400 5.68 22.50 -3.95
CA ILE A 400 5.51 21.35 -3.06
C ILE A 400 4.30 20.51 -3.46
N ALA A 401 3.17 21.14 -3.81
CA ALA A 401 1.99 20.44 -4.31
C ALA A 401 2.28 19.67 -5.62
N MET A 402 3.09 20.26 -6.51
CA MET A 402 3.45 19.61 -7.76
C MET A 402 4.42 18.43 -7.56
N ILE A 403 5.39 18.54 -6.66
CA ILE A 403 6.33 17.45 -6.32
C ILE A 403 5.59 16.25 -5.72
N THR A 404 4.68 16.51 -4.78
CA THR A 404 3.94 15.47 -4.04
C THR A 404 2.94 14.71 -4.91
N THR A 405 2.46 15.33 -5.99
CA THR A 405 1.57 14.67 -6.98
C THR A 405 2.33 13.66 -7.87
N GLY A 406 3.66 13.74 -7.93
CA GLY A 406 4.50 12.86 -8.76
C GLY A 406 4.69 13.40 -10.18
N ASN A 407 5.01 12.50 -11.13
CA ASN A 407 5.35 12.91 -12.48
C ASN A 407 4.11 13.32 -13.29
N ILE A 408 3.99 14.62 -13.55
CA ILE A 408 2.91 15.22 -14.36
C ILE A 408 3.12 15.05 -15.88
N PHE A 409 4.34 14.75 -16.32
CA PHE A 409 4.68 14.71 -17.73
C PHE A 409 4.39 13.35 -18.33
N TYR A 410 3.30 13.28 -19.10
CA TYR A 410 2.98 12.09 -19.90
C TYR A 410 3.79 12.07 -21.20
N ARG A 411 4.65 11.06 -21.36
CA ARG A 411 5.56 10.90 -22.51
C ARG A 411 5.32 9.55 -23.21
N PRO A 412 4.26 9.40 -24.03
CA PRO A 412 3.97 8.15 -24.72
C PRO A 412 5.04 7.84 -25.78
N ARG A 413 5.44 6.56 -25.90
CA ARG A 413 6.53 6.12 -26.81
C ARG A 413 6.31 6.52 -28.27
N GLU A 414 5.06 6.53 -28.74
CA GLU A 414 4.72 6.87 -30.13
C GLU A 414 4.78 8.38 -30.42
N LYS A 415 4.62 9.23 -29.41
CA LYS A 415 4.55 10.70 -29.57
C LYS A 415 5.59 11.43 -28.71
N GLN A 416 6.76 10.82 -28.51
CA GLN A 416 7.83 11.38 -27.68
C GLN A 416 8.25 12.77 -28.14
N ALA A 417 8.50 12.97 -29.43
CA ALA A 417 8.90 14.27 -29.97
C ALA A 417 7.86 15.37 -29.70
N GLN A 418 6.57 15.06 -29.86
CA GLN A 418 5.48 16.02 -29.58
C GLN A 418 5.36 16.32 -28.09
N ALA A 419 5.56 15.31 -27.22
CA ALA A 419 5.55 15.51 -25.77
C ALA A 419 6.73 16.38 -25.32
N ASP A 420 7.91 16.15 -25.89
CA ASP A 420 9.12 16.90 -25.59
C ASP A 420 9.01 18.37 -26.08
N GLU A 421 8.44 18.60 -27.26
CA GLU A 421 8.14 19.96 -27.77
C GLU A 421 7.16 20.70 -26.86
N LYS A 422 6.13 20.02 -26.36
CA LYS A 422 5.17 20.60 -25.42
C LYS A 422 5.81 20.92 -24.07
N ARG A 423 6.68 20.04 -23.56
CA ARG A 423 7.44 20.28 -22.33
C ARG A 423 8.38 21.48 -22.47
N ALA A 424 9.05 21.61 -23.62
CA ALA A 424 9.97 22.71 -23.88
C ALA A 424 9.33 24.10 -23.75
N LYS A 425 8.02 24.23 -24.00
CA LYS A 425 7.28 25.51 -23.85
C LYS A 425 7.20 26.01 -22.41
N TYR A 426 7.34 25.13 -21.43
CA TYR A 426 7.24 25.44 -20.00
C TYR A 426 8.58 25.32 -19.28
N PHE A 427 9.63 24.94 -20.01
CA PHE A 427 10.97 24.76 -19.46
C PHE A 427 11.54 26.09 -18.97
N GLN A 428 11.99 26.11 -17.72
CA GLN A 428 12.71 27.23 -17.13
C GLN A 428 14.19 26.85 -16.94
N PRO A 429 15.15 27.63 -17.50
CA PRO A 429 16.58 27.33 -17.38
C PRO A 429 17.10 27.39 -15.94
N GLU A 430 16.39 28.08 -15.05
CA GLU A 430 16.73 28.21 -13.63
C GLU A 430 16.47 26.93 -12.82
N GLY A 431 15.66 26.00 -13.33
CA GLY A 431 15.52 24.66 -12.76
C GLY A 431 14.18 23.97 -12.98
N ASP A 432 14.16 22.67 -12.69
CA ASP A 432 12.97 21.81 -12.84
C ASP A 432 11.83 22.22 -11.88
N HIS A 433 12.13 22.71 -10.67
CA HIS A 433 11.10 23.18 -9.74
C HIS A 433 10.33 24.39 -10.28
N LEU A 434 11.03 25.33 -10.93
CA LEU A 434 10.40 26.50 -11.57
C LEU A 434 9.65 26.13 -12.86
N THR A 435 10.11 25.08 -13.53
CA THR A 435 9.36 24.45 -14.63
C THR A 435 8.01 23.92 -14.13
N LEU A 436 7.96 23.23 -12.98
CA LEU A 436 6.70 22.74 -12.39
C LEU A 436 5.75 23.89 -12.04
N LEU A 437 6.27 24.98 -11.47
CA LEU A 437 5.50 26.19 -11.18
C LEU A 437 4.89 26.78 -12.47
N SER A 438 5.70 26.94 -13.51
CA SER A 438 5.26 27.49 -14.80
C SER A 438 4.15 26.65 -15.44
N VAL A 439 4.23 25.32 -15.31
CA VAL A 439 3.18 24.41 -15.78
C VAL A 439 1.88 24.61 -15.00
N TYR A 440 1.96 24.71 -13.67
CA TYR A 440 0.77 24.93 -12.82
C TYR A 440 0.11 26.28 -13.10
N GLU A 441 0.88 27.36 -13.21
CA GLU A 441 0.36 28.69 -13.52
C GLU A 441 -0.33 28.72 -14.89
N ALA A 442 0.27 28.08 -15.90
CA ALA A 442 -0.34 27.95 -17.21
C ALA A 442 -1.65 27.13 -17.19
N TRP A 443 -1.73 26.13 -16.32
CA TRP A 443 -2.96 25.36 -16.11
C TRP A 443 -4.04 26.18 -15.42
N LYS A 444 -3.68 26.94 -14.37
CA LYS A 444 -4.56 27.87 -13.66
C LYS A 444 -5.09 28.96 -14.58
N ALA A 445 -4.24 29.54 -15.43
CA ALA A 445 -4.63 30.55 -16.44
C ALA A 445 -5.65 30.01 -17.46
N LYS A 446 -5.70 28.69 -17.66
CA LYS A 446 -6.69 28.01 -18.51
C LYS A 446 -7.92 27.53 -17.73
N ASN A 447 -8.24 28.15 -16.58
CA ASN A 447 -9.37 27.83 -15.71
C ASN A 447 -9.44 26.35 -15.29
N PHE A 448 -8.28 25.74 -15.01
CA PHE A 448 -8.19 24.33 -14.64
C PHE A 448 -8.79 23.36 -15.66
N SER A 449 -9.01 23.83 -16.90
CA SER A 449 -9.42 22.97 -18.00
C SER A 449 -8.41 21.84 -18.14
N GLY A 450 -8.92 20.62 -18.31
CA GLY A 450 -8.19 19.39 -18.00
C GLY A 450 -6.75 19.45 -18.47
N LEU A 451 -5.81 19.23 -17.54
CA LEU A 451 -4.39 19.03 -17.88
C LEU A 451 -4.23 17.85 -18.86
N MET A 452 -5.25 16.96 -18.95
CA MET A 452 -5.44 16.05 -20.07
C MET A 452 -5.34 16.80 -21.40
N ARG A 453 -6.04 17.90 -21.69
CA ARG A 453 -5.88 18.61 -22.98
C ARG A 453 -4.51 19.25 -23.23
N ILE A 454 -3.64 19.41 -22.23
CA ILE A 454 -2.28 19.92 -22.46
C ILE A 454 -1.36 18.77 -22.93
N LEU A 455 -1.57 17.52 -22.48
CA LEU A 455 -0.72 16.36 -22.80
C LEU A 455 -1.42 15.17 -23.51
N SER A 456 -2.74 15.18 -23.63
CA SER A 456 -3.63 14.14 -24.18
C SER A 456 -5.05 14.64 -24.58
N SER A 457 -5.30 14.70 -25.90
CA SER A 457 -6.61 14.66 -26.62
C SER A 457 -7.15 15.99 -27.22
N PRO A 458 -7.89 16.00 -28.36
CA PRO A 458 -7.94 15.09 -29.53
C PRO A 458 -7.95 15.84 -30.90
N ASP A 459 -7.07 15.47 -31.82
CA ASP A 459 -7.39 15.50 -33.26
C ASP A 459 -7.27 14.05 -33.75
N LEU A 460 -8.28 13.26 -33.38
CA LEU A 460 -8.76 12.02 -34.01
C LEU A 460 -10.10 11.65 -33.39
#